data_AF-A0A1M5HKS1-F1
#
_entry.id   AF-A0A1M5HKS1-F1
#
_cell.length_a   1.000
_cell.length_b   1.000
_cell.length_c   1.000
_cell.angle_alpha   90.00
_cell.angle_beta   90.00
_cell.angle_gamma   90.00
#
_symmetry.space_group_name_H-M   'P 1'
#
loop_
_entity.id
_entity.type
_entity.pdbx_description
1 polymer ?
#
loop_
_entity_poly.entity_id
_entity_poly.type
_entity_poly.pdbx_seq_one_letter_code
_entity_poly.pdbx_strand_id
1 'polypeptide(L)'
;MTEKCENSRREAPQRILVFQQKGSGEAKIAGLRRYGGDRFRIRVHSIDEPLPPVLDDTDGYLPEKIEADLVLDFLKHPDLSEDLAKRCAAQGVPVVASGKKVKGPGVFIPPT
;
A
#
# COMPACT_ATOMS: atom_id res chain seq x y z
N MET A 1 -25.38 -34.14 23.44
CA MET A 1 -25.17 -33.87 22.01
C MET A 1 -24.64 -32.45 21.90
N THR A 2 -23.34 -32.31 21.63
CA THR A 2 -22.67 -31.01 21.48
C THR A 2 -22.62 -30.65 20.00
N GLU A 3 -23.46 -29.72 19.57
CA GLU A 3 -23.35 -29.07 18.27
C GLU A 3 -22.27 -27.99 18.35
N LYS A 4 -21.14 -28.24 17.70
CA LYS A 4 -20.14 -27.21 17.39
C LYS A 4 -20.57 -26.56 16.06
N CYS A 5 -21.23 -25.41 16.13
CA CYS A 5 -21.32 -24.51 14.99
C CYS A 5 -19.96 -23.80 14.85
N GLU A 6 -19.08 -24.41 14.08
CA GLU A 6 -17.80 -23.84 13.67
C GLU A 6 -18.10 -22.66 12.72
N ASN A 7 -18.24 -21.48 13.29
CA ASN A 7 -18.56 -20.26 12.56
C ASN A 7 -17.31 -19.77 11.80
N SER A 8 -16.97 -20.41 10.68
CA SER A 8 -15.90 -19.92 9.79
C SER A 8 -16.40 -18.68 9.05
N ARG A 9 -16.22 -17.48 9.63
CA ARG A 9 -16.22 -16.27 8.80
C ARG A 9 -14.99 -16.40 7.90
N ARG A 10 -15.15 -16.78 6.64
CA ARG A 10 -14.15 -16.41 5.64
C ARG A 10 -14.29 -14.91 5.48
N GLU A 11 -13.50 -14.15 6.24
CA GLU A 11 -13.39 -12.71 6.08
C GLU A 11 -13.05 -12.43 4.62
N ALA A 12 -13.71 -11.41 4.03
CA ALA A 12 -13.46 -11.04 2.65
C ALA A 12 -11.95 -10.78 2.44
N PRO A 13 -11.39 -11.07 1.25
CA PRO A 13 -9.97 -10.84 1.00
C PRO A 13 -9.58 -9.39 1.32
N GLN A 14 -8.52 -9.22 2.10
CA GLN A 14 -8.02 -7.89 2.47
C GLN A 14 -7.60 -7.14 1.20
N ARG A 15 -8.05 -5.90 1.05
CA ARG A 15 -7.75 -5.05 -0.11
C ARG A 15 -6.41 -4.34 0.12
N ILE A 16 -5.40 -4.72 -0.67
CA ILE A 16 -4.07 -4.12 -0.62
C ILE A 16 -3.88 -3.26 -1.87
N LEU A 17 -3.57 -1.98 -1.67
CA LEU A 17 -3.19 -1.07 -2.76
C LEU A 17 -1.68 -0.82 -2.72
N VAL A 18 -1.01 -1.09 -3.83
CA VAL A 18 0.44 -0.94 -3.95
C VAL A 18 0.75 0.25 -4.84
N PHE A 19 1.54 1.19 -4.33
CA PHE A 19 2.10 2.28 -5.12
C PHE A 19 3.54 1.93 -5.51
N GLN A 20 3.87 2.06 -6.79
CA GLN A 20 5.22 1.78 -7.28
C GLN A 20 5.65 2.77 -8.38
N GLN A 21 6.95 2.80 -8.65
CA GLN A 21 7.51 3.50 -9.80
C GLN A 21 8.39 2.56 -10.60
N LYS A 22 8.11 2.42 -11.90
CA LYS A 22 8.89 1.62 -12.85
C LYS A 22 9.13 0.20 -12.34
N GLY A 23 8.07 -0.43 -11.83
CA GLY A 23 8.11 -1.81 -11.32
C GLY A 23 8.91 -2.02 -10.03
N SER A 24 9.18 -0.96 -9.25
CA SER A 24 9.97 -1.05 -8.01
C SER A 24 9.43 -2.05 -6.99
N GLY A 25 8.12 -2.34 -7.02
CA GLY A 25 7.46 -3.26 -6.10
C GLY A 25 7.31 -4.69 -6.60
N GLU A 26 7.66 -5.01 -7.85
CA GLU A 26 7.27 -6.26 -8.52
C GLU A 26 7.69 -7.53 -7.76
N ALA A 27 8.91 -7.56 -7.22
CA ALA A 27 9.39 -8.71 -6.45
C ALA A 27 8.54 -8.95 -5.18
N LYS A 28 8.11 -7.88 -4.51
CA LYS A 28 7.24 -7.96 -3.31
C LYS A 28 5.81 -8.30 -3.69
N ILE A 29 5.28 -7.72 -4.77
CA ILE A 29 3.95 -8.04 -5.31
C ILE A 29 3.86 -9.52 -5.71
N ALA A 30 4.88 -10.05 -6.39
CA ALA A 30 4.97 -11.46 -6.76
C ALA A 30 4.96 -12.37 -5.52
N GLY A 31 5.70 -12.00 -4.47
CA GLY A 31 5.66 -12.69 -3.18
C GLY A 31 4.27 -12.68 -2.55
N LEU A 32 3.62 -11.52 -2.47
CA LEU A 32 2.26 -11.40 -1.93
C LEU A 32 1.26 -12.26 -2.69
N ARG A 33 1.34 -12.30 -4.02
CA ARG A 33 0.48 -13.17 -4.85
C ARG A 33 0.77 -14.65 -4.61
N ARG A 34 2.06 -15.03 -4.56
CA ARG A 34 2.49 -16.43 -4.39
C ARG A 34 2.11 -17.00 -3.03
N TYR A 35 2.30 -16.22 -1.96
CA TYR A 35 2.13 -16.70 -0.58
C TYR A 35 0.79 -16.26 0.06
N GLY A 36 0.12 -15.27 -0.53
CA GLY A 36 -1.15 -14.75 -0.05
C GLY A 36 -2.34 -15.65 -0.33
N GLY A 37 -2.35 -16.33 -1.48
CA GLY A 37 -3.52 -17.08 -1.96
C GLY A 37 -4.75 -16.16 -2.06
N ASP A 38 -5.91 -16.66 -1.66
CA ASP A 38 -7.18 -15.91 -1.73
C ASP A 38 -7.35 -14.88 -0.59
N ARG A 39 -6.33 -14.68 0.26
CA ARG A 39 -6.42 -13.77 1.41
C ARG A 39 -6.31 -12.29 1.02
N PHE A 40 -5.74 -11.98 -0.15
CA PHE A 40 -5.44 -10.61 -0.56
C PHE A 40 -6.01 -10.29 -1.94
N ARG A 41 -6.71 -9.17 -2.05
CA ARG A 41 -7.05 -8.53 -3.32
C ARG A 41 -6.08 -7.38 -3.57
N ILE A 42 -5.10 -7.61 -4.44
CA ILE A 42 -4.00 -6.68 -4.70
C ILE A 42 -4.29 -5.82 -5.93
N ARG A 43 -4.29 -4.50 -5.77
CA ARG A 43 -4.28 -3.51 -6.86
C ARG A 43 -2.93 -2.80 -6.89
N VAL A 44 -2.47 -2.44 -8.08
CA VAL A 44 -1.20 -1.73 -8.27
C VAL A 44 -1.48 -0.41 -8.99
N HIS A 45 -0.96 0.68 -8.43
CA HIS A 45 -0.91 2.01 -9.02
C HIS A 45 0.55 2.34 -9.34
N SER A 46 0.88 2.37 -10.63
CA SER A 46 2.23 2.67 -11.11
C SER A 46 2.32 4.11 -11.59
N ILE A 47 3.38 4.81 -11.17
CA ILE A 47 3.78 6.13 -11.67
C ILE A 47 5.09 5.92 -12.43
N ASP A 48 4.98 5.78 -13.75
CA ASP A 48 6.08 5.36 -14.64
C ASP A 48 6.65 6.51 -15.47
N GLU A 49 5.96 7.64 -15.48
CA GLU A 49 6.41 8.86 -16.13
C GLU A 49 7.71 9.39 -15.51
N PRO A 50 8.54 10.09 -16.30
CA PRO A 50 9.64 10.88 -15.75
C PRO A 50 9.08 11.96 -14.82
N LEU A 51 9.64 12.05 -13.61
CA LEU A 51 9.32 13.11 -12.67
C LEU A 51 10.51 14.06 -12.53
N PRO A 52 10.26 15.37 -12.34
CA PRO A 52 11.30 16.29 -11.89
C PRO A 52 11.86 15.83 -10.53
N PRO A 53 13.04 16.32 -10.12
CA PRO A 53 13.64 15.93 -8.84
C PRO A 53 12.88 16.45 -7.61
N VAL A 54 12.04 17.47 -7.79
CA VAL A 54 11.18 18.08 -6.77
C VAL A 54 9.82 18.32 -7.40
N LEU A 55 8.76 18.00 -6.65
CA LEU A 55 7.38 18.25 -7.05
C LEU A 55 6.80 19.36 -6.17
N ASP A 56 6.37 20.45 -6.78
CA ASP A 56 5.65 21.52 -6.07
C ASP A 56 4.27 21.05 -5.60
N ASP A 57 3.65 20.15 -6.36
CA ASP A 57 2.41 19.46 -6.03
C ASP A 57 2.46 18.03 -6.57
N THR A 58 1.76 17.14 -5.88
CA THR A 58 1.63 15.72 -6.20
C THR A 58 0.24 15.34 -6.69
N ASP A 59 -0.67 16.30 -6.78
CA ASP A 59 -1.98 16.12 -7.39
C ASP A 59 -1.87 15.60 -8.83
N GLY A 60 -2.81 14.72 -9.20
CA GLY A 60 -2.80 14.02 -10.49
C GLY A 60 -1.94 12.77 -10.55
N TYR A 61 -0.92 12.63 -9.68
CA TYR A 61 -0.14 11.39 -9.56
C TYR A 61 -0.75 10.40 -8.57
N LEU A 62 -1.33 10.92 -7.48
CA LEU A 62 -1.97 10.13 -6.44
C LEU A 62 -3.49 10.29 -6.50
N PRO A 63 -4.26 9.22 -6.27
CA PRO A 63 -5.71 9.32 -6.19
C PRO A 63 -6.13 10.11 -4.94
N GLU A 64 -7.19 10.92 -5.08
CA GLU A 64 -7.75 11.68 -3.95
C GLU A 64 -8.24 10.76 -2.82
N LYS A 65 -8.86 9.62 -3.18
CA LYS A 65 -9.41 8.65 -2.24
C LYS A 65 -8.67 7.31 -2.31
N ILE A 66 -8.24 6.83 -1.15
CA ILE A 66 -7.56 5.55 -0.97
C ILE A 66 -8.57 4.48 -0.59
N GLU A 67 -8.99 3.68 -1.55
CA GLU A 67 -9.94 2.58 -1.33
C GLU A 67 -9.21 1.25 -1.07
N ALA A 68 -8.59 1.14 0.10
CA ALA A 68 -7.83 -0.02 0.53
C ALA A 68 -7.88 -0.22 2.05
N ASP A 69 -7.61 -1.44 2.50
CA ASP A 69 -7.45 -1.77 3.93
C ASP A 69 -5.99 -1.62 4.36
N LEU A 70 -5.05 -1.70 3.41
CA LEU A 70 -3.61 -1.52 3.61
C LEU A 70 -2.97 -0.95 2.34
N VAL A 71 -2.05 0.00 2.51
CA VAL A 71 -1.21 0.52 1.42
C VAL A 71 0.22 0.04 1.57
N LEU A 72 0.82 -0.39 0.45
CA LEU A 72 2.25 -0.64 0.36
C LEU A 72 2.91 0.43 -0.51
N ASP A 73 3.87 1.13 0.07
CA ASP A 73 4.56 2.23 -0.60
C ASP A 73 5.96 1.81 -1.07
N PHE A 74 6.07 1.57 -2.39
CA PHE A 74 7.33 1.33 -3.10
C PHE A 74 7.72 2.48 -4.03
N LEU A 75 7.15 3.68 -3.84
CA LEU A 75 7.56 4.86 -4.59
C LEU A 75 9.06 5.18 -4.35
N LYS A 76 9.73 5.80 -5.31
CA LYS A 76 11.13 6.25 -5.14
C LYS A 76 11.21 7.75 -4.88
N HIS A 77 10.27 8.51 -5.42
CA HIS A 77 10.19 9.95 -5.24
C HIS A 77 9.79 10.28 -3.79
N PRO A 78 10.59 11.07 -3.06
CA PRO A 78 10.31 11.39 -1.66
C PRO A 78 8.98 12.13 -1.51
N ASP A 79 8.73 13.16 -2.33
CA ASP A 79 7.52 13.99 -2.22
C ASP A 79 6.24 13.17 -2.40
N LEU A 80 6.18 12.28 -3.40
CA LEU A 80 5.03 11.37 -3.57
C LEU A 80 4.87 10.41 -2.39
N SER A 81 5.97 9.92 -1.82
CA SER A 81 5.93 9.00 -0.67
C SER A 81 5.41 9.71 0.58
N GLU A 82 5.84 10.95 0.79
CA GLU A 82 5.40 11.78 1.91
C GLU A 82 3.94 12.16 1.78
N ASP A 83 3.51 12.61 0.59
CA ASP A 83 2.11 12.97 0.35
C ASP A 83 1.18 11.75 0.45
N LEU A 84 1.58 10.60 -0.10
CA LEU A 84 0.84 9.34 0.06
C LEU A 84 0.64 8.99 1.54
N ALA A 85 1.69 9.10 2.36
CA ALA A 85 1.60 8.84 3.79
C ALA A 85 0.63 9.82 4.49
N LYS A 86 0.67 11.11 4.14
CA LYS A 86 -0.27 12.12 4.66
C LYS A 86 -1.71 11.82 4.29
N ARG A 87 -2.00 11.49 3.01
CA ARG A 87 -3.34 11.12 2.54
C ARG A 87 -3.85 9.86 3.24
N CYS A 88 -3.01 8.84 3.38
CA CYS A 88 -3.38 7.61 4.07
C CYS A 88 -3.68 7.88 5.55
N ALA A 89 -2.85 8.67 6.24
CA ALA A 89 -3.09 9.05 7.63
C ALA A 89 -4.40 9.84 7.80
N ALA A 90 -4.68 10.80 6.90
CA ALA A 90 -5.92 11.58 6.91
C ALA A 90 -7.17 10.71 6.67
N GLN A 91 -7.04 9.63 5.91
CA GLN A 91 -8.12 8.69 5.58
C GLN A 91 -8.19 7.48 6.52
N GLY A 92 -7.31 7.40 7.53
CA GLY A 92 -7.25 6.28 8.47
C GLY A 92 -6.80 4.95 7.83
N VAL A 93 -6.08 5.00 6.71
CA VAL A 93 -5.55 3.82 6.02
C VAL A 93 -4.11 3.58 6.46
N PRO A 94 -3.76 2.39 6.96
CA PRO A 94 -2.37 2.09 7.33
C PRO A 94 -1.48 1.95 6.10
N VAL A 95 -0.23 2.42 6.23
CA VAL A 95 0.81 2.38 5.18
C VAL A 95 2.00 1.56 5.66
N VAL A 96 2.55 0.71 4.79
CA VAL A 96 3.87 0.09 4.97
C VAL A 96 4.84 0.67 3.96
N ALA A 97 5.83 1.41 4.44
CA ALA A 97 6.84 2.10 3.63
C ALA A 97 8.20 1.39 3.76
N SER A 98 8.35 0.27 3.06
CA SER A 98 9.54 -0.60 3.19
C SER A 98 10.82 0.13 2.74
N GLY A 99 11.83 0.18 3.63
CA GLY A 99 13.14 0.78 3.35
C GLY A 99 13.17 2.31 3.33
N LYS A 100 12.07 2.98 3.70
CA LYS A 100 11.98 4.44 3.72
C LYS A 100 12.02 5.00 5.14
N LYS A 101 12.48 6.25 5.26
CA LYS A 101 12.49 7.02 6.52
C LYS A 101 11.28 7.97 6.65
N VAL A 102 10.14 7.63 6.03
CA VAL A 102 8.92 8.44 6.14
C VAL A 102 8.33 8.25 7.53
N LYS A 103 8.07 9.34 8.27
CA LYS A 103 7.51 9.30 9.62
C LYS A 103 6.08 9.85 9.60
N GLY A 104 5.14 9.14 10.22
CA GLY A 104 3.76 9.62 10.35
C GLY A 104 2.86 8.62 11.10
N PRO A 105 1.69 9.06 11.60
CA PRO A 105 0.70 8.17 12.18
C PRO A 105 0.26 7.10 11.18
N GLY A 106 0.17 5.83 11.60
CA GLY A 106 -0.26 4.72 10.74
C GLY A 106 0.77 4.24 9.70
N VAL A 107 1.99 4.81 9.71
CA VAL A 107 3.10 4.35 8.87
C VAL A 107 3.92 3.31 9.64
N PHE A 108 3.99 2.10 9.09
CA PHE A 108 4.81 1.00 9.59
C PHE A 108 6.06 0.86 8.72
N ILE A 109 7.24 0.89 9.35
CA ILE A 109 8.53 0.73 8.68
C ILE A 109 9.13 -0.60 9.17
N PRO A 110 9.13 -1.67 8.36
CA PRO A 110 9.78 -2.91 8.73
C PRO A 110 11.30 -2.70 8.84
N PRO A 111 11.99 -3.31 9.82
CA PRO A 111 13.44 -3.27 9.90
C PRO A 111 14.06 -3.95 8.66
N THR A 112 15.16 -3.37 8.17
CA THR A 112 16.04 -3.94 7.13
C THR A 112 17.24 -4.64 7.75
#